data_AF-A0A7S1XAU2-F1
#
_entry.id   AF-A0A7S1XAU2-F1
#
_cell.length_a   1.000
_cell.length_b   1.000
_cell.length_c   1.000
_cell.angle_alpha   90.00
_cell.angle_beta   90.00
_cell.angle_gamma   90.00
#
_symmetry.space_group_name_H-M   'P 1'
#
loop_
_entity.id
_entity.type
_entity.pdbx_description
1 polymer ?
#
loop_
_entity_poly.entity_id
_entity_poly.type
_entity_poly.pdbx_seq_one_letter_code
_entity_poly.pdbx_strand_id
1 'polypeptide(L)'
;DAPATGFYGKGKRYDTGKGMPGCTPTRMTTPGPGQYEGPSSFGHQTMSKKTTSAVVRVGTAPRAAFAKQYISPGHERSLLGQHSPGAGAYQQPSGIGIQTMSKKRTSANTKFGSGDRFSEIKPRSKERAKINLGPGPGSYVV
;
A
#
# COMPACT_ATOMS: atom_id res chain seq x y z
N ASP A 1 -62.89 50.37 -27.32
CA ASP A 1 -61.67 50.04 -26.57
C ASP A 1 -61.39 48.56 -26.64
N ALA A 2 -60.40 48.15 -27.45
CA ALA A 2 -59.95 46.75 -27.54
C ALA A 2 -58.70 46.55 -26.68
N PRO A 3 -58.54 45.39 -26.01
CA PRO A 3 -57.47 45.16 -25.04
C PRO A 3 -56.08 45.06 -25.67
N ALA A 4 -55.08 45.59 -24.95
CA ALA A 4 -53.65 45.46 -25.25
C ALA A 4 -53.24 43.97 -25.28
N THR A 5 -52.98 43.45 -26.47
CA THR A 5 -52.50 42.08 -26.63
C THR A 5 -51.04 41.98 -26.21
N GLY A 6 -50.76 41.13 -25.21
CA GLY A 6 -49.42 40.68 -24.83
C GLY A 6 -49.23 39.21 -25.20
N PHE A 7 -48.08 38.87 -25.78
CA PHE A 7 -47.75 37.49 -26.15
C PHE A 7 -47.09 36.77 -24.97
N TYR A 8 -47.82 35.88 -24.29
CA TYR A 8 -47.29 35.02 -23.24
C TYR A 8 -47.00 33.62 -23.81
N GLY A 9 -45.77 33.41 -24.29
CA GLY A 9 -45.28 32.08 -24.65
C GLY A 9 -44.65 31.38 -23.43
N LYS A 10 -45.15 30.19 -23.05
CA LYS A 10 -44.45 29.30 -22.11
C LYS A 10 -43.29 28.59 -22.82
N GLY A 11 -42.22 29.31 -23.13
CA GLY A 11 -41.00 28.71 -23.67
C GLY A 11 -40.24 27.95 -22.57
N LYS A 12 -40.40 26.62 -22.49
CA LYS A 12 -39.51 25.77 -21.68
C LYS A 12 -38.21 25.53 -22.45
N ARG A 13 -37.07 25.80 -21.82
CA ARG A 13 -35.75 25.38 -22.33
C ARG A 13 -35.51 23.94 -21.90
N TYR A 14 -35.30 23.03 -22.85
CA TYR A 14 -34.97 21.64 -22.57
C TYR A 14 -33.47 21.49 -22.31
N ASP A 15 -33.14 20.60 -21.37
CA ASP A 15 -31.76 20.34 -20.95
C ASP A 15 -30.98 19.64 -22.09
N THR A 16 -29.86 20.25 -22.49
CA THR A 16 -29.07 19.86 -23.67
C THR A 16 -28.56 18.41 -23.60
N GLY A 17 -28.54 17.80 -22.41
CA GLY A 17 -28.09 16.42 -22.20
C GLY A 17 -29.08 15.32 -22.59
N LYS A 18 -30.38 15.61 -22.72
CA LYS A 18 -31.40 14.55 -22.97
C LYS A 18 -32.13 14.65 -24.31
N GLY A 19 -31.84 15.67 -25.12
CA GLY A 19 -32.50 15.89 -26.41
C GLY A 19 -34.02 16.13 -26.27
N MET A 20 -34.66 16.54 -27.38
CA MET A 20 -36.12 16.66 -27.42
C MET A 20 -36.73 15.27 -27.73
N PRO A 21 -37.91 14.93 -27.20
CA PRO A 21 -38.63 13.74 -27.66
C PRO A 21 -38.90 13.87 -29.17
N GLY A 22 -38.31 12.98 -29.97
CA GLY A 22 -38.35 12.99 -31.44
C GLY A 22 -37.13 13.60 -32.14
N CYS A 23 -36.19 14.22 -31.41
CA CYS A 23 -34.94 14.76 -31.95
C CYS A 23 -33.79 14.46 -30.99
N THR A 24 -33.32 13.20 -31.01
CA THR A 24 -32.07 12.81 -30.35
C THR A 24 -30.89 13.23 -31.22
N PRO A 25 -29.92 14.02 -30.72
CA PRO A 25 -28.76 14.42 -31.50
C PRO A 25 -27.94 13.20 -31.91
N THR A 26 -27.37 13.19 -33.12
CA THR A 26 -26.57 12.07 -33.66
C THR A 26 -25.36 11.70 -32.79
N ARG A 27 -24.91 12.61 -31.93
CA ARG A 27 -23.91 12.36 -30.87
C ARG A 27 -24.34 11.28 -29.86
N MET A 28 -25.65 11.07 -29.68
CA MET A 28 -26.20 10.04 -28.76
C MET A 28 -26.42 8.70 -29.46
N THR A 29 -26.50 8.68 -30.80
CA THR A 29 -26.71 7.48 -31.62
C THR A 29 -25.42 6.92 -32.21
N THR A 30 -24.42 7.77 -32.47
CA THR A 30 -23.12 7.35 -32.98
C THR A 30 -22.15 7.25 -31.81
N PRO A 31 -21.64 6.04 -31.47
CA PRO A 31 -20.68 5.88 -30.39
C PRO A 31 -19.43 6.73 -30.69
N GLY A 32 -18.90 7.36 -29.64
CA GLY A 32 -17.65 8.11 -29.74
C GLY A 32 -16.48 7.19 -30.16
N PRO A 33 -15.37 7.74 -30.65
CA PRO A 33 -14.16 6.95 -30.89
C PRO A 33 -13.78 6.19 -29.61
N GLY A 34 -13.62 4.86 -29.70
CA GLY A 34 -13.34 3.98 -28.57
C GLY A 34 -14.57 3.39 -27.84
N GLN A 35 -15.80 3.78 -28.20
CA GLN A 35 -17.04 3.21 -27.64
C GLN A 35 -17.68 2.11 -28.51
N TYR A 36 -17.01 1.69 -29.58
CA TYR A 36 -17.45 0.55 -30.38
C TYR A 36 -17.14 -0.73 -29.61
N GLU A 37 -18.15 -1.34 -28.99
CA GLU A 37 -18.01 -2.67 -28.40
C GLU A 37 -18.09 -3.73 -29.51
N GLY A 38 -16.95 -4.33 -29.84
CA GLY A 38 -16.86 -5.49 -30.72
C GLY A 38 -16.62 -6.76 -29.91
N PRO A 39 -17.22 -7.90 -30.28
CA PRO A 39 -16.84 -9.17 -29.68
C PRO A 39 -15.36 -9.47 -29.92
N SER A 40 -14.71 -10.16 -28.97
CA SER A 40 -13.31 -10.60 -29.13
C SER A 40 -13.12 -11.41 -30.41
N SER A 41 -12.09 -11.08 -31.19
CA SER A 41 -11.70 -11.84 -32.38
C SER A 41 -10.92 -13.13 -32.04
N PHE A 42 -10.61 -13.37 -30.76
CA PHE A 42 -9.85 -14.54 -30.32
C PHE A 42 -10.75 -15.65 -29.79
N GLY A 43 -10.49 -16.88 -30.24
CA GLY A 43 -11.20 -18.07 -29.78
C GLY A 43 -12.46 -18.35 -30.59
N HIS A 44 -13.62 -18.19 -29.96
CA HIS A 44 -14.90 -18.55 -30.59
C HIS A 44 -15.30 -17.52 -31.66
N GLN A 45 -15.64 -17.99 -32.87
CA GLN A 45 -16.17 -17.16 -33.95
C GLN A 45 -17.61 -16.71 -33.65
N THR A 46 -17.75 -15.58 -32.96
CA THR A 46 -19.02 -15.02 -32.47
C THR A 46 -20.01 -14.64 -33.59
N MET A 47 -19.52 -14.26 -34.76
CA MET A 47 -20.34 -13.84 -35.91
C MET A 47 -20.63 -14.95 -36.92
N SER A 48 -20.04 -16.13 -36.73
CA SER A 48 -20.15 -17.27 -37.66
C SER A 48 -21.14 -18.30 -37.10
N LYS A 49 -22.01 -18.85 -37.95
CA LYS A 49 -22.85 -20.00 -37.59
C LYS A 49 -22.11 -21.34 -37.70
N LYS A 50 -20.85 -21.32 -38.16
CA LYS A 50 -20.05 -22.54 -38.34
C LYS A 50 -19.37 -22.91 -37.03
N THR A 51 -19.20 -24.22 -36.82
CA THR A 51 -18.48 -24.74 -35.66
C THR A 51 -17.05 -24.21 -35.60
N THR A 52 -16.65 -23.74 -34.43
CA THR A 52 -15.28 -23.27 -34.16
C THR A 52 -14.35 -24.46 -33.94
N SER A 53 -13.09 -24.32 -34.34
CA SER A 53 -12.07 -25.35 -34.09
C SER A 53 -11.87 -25.61 -32.60
N ALA A 54 -11.40 -26.82 -32.26
CA ALA A 54 -11.12 -27.20 -30.88
C ALA A 54 -10.05 -26.28 -30.27
N VAL A 55 -10.36 -25.73 -29.10
CA VAL A 55 -9.41 -24.91 -28.33
C VAL A 55 -8.57 -25.82 -27.47
N VAL A 56 -7.29 -25.97 -27.81
CA VAL A 56 -6.31 -26.65 -26.95
C VAL A 56 -5.95 -25.70 -25.81
N ARG A 57 -6.34 -26.07 -24.58
CA ARG A 57 -5.89 -25.37 -23.38
C ARG A 57 -4.60 -25.98 -22.90
N VAL A 58 -3.60 -25.14 -22.63
CA VAL A 58 -2.44 -25.56 -21.83
C VAL A 58 -2.92 -25.71 -20.39
N GLY A 59 -2.64 -26.85 -19.76
CA GLY A 59 -3.19 -27.21 -18.45
C GLY A 59 -2.95 -26.15 -17.37
N THR A 60 -3.97 -25.87 -16.56
CA THR A 60 -3.89 -24.91 -15.46
C THR A 60 -3.54 -25.63 -14.16
N ALA A 61 -2.26 -25.88 -13.93
CA ALA A 61 -1.78 -26.36 -12.63
C ALA A 61 -1.30 -25.17 -11.77
N PRO A 62 -1.69 -25.09 -10.48
CA PRO A 62 -1.15 -24.08 -9.60
C PRO A 62 0.35 -24.32 -9.38
N ARG A 63 1.16 -23.26 -9.25
CA ARG A 63 2.61 -23.39 -9.01
C ARG A 63 2.92 -24.24 -7.76
N ALA A 64 2.05 -24.23 -6.76
CA ALA A 64 2.19 -25.07 -5.56
C ALA A 64 2.13 -26.57 -5.85
N ALA A 65 1.50 -27.00 -6.95
CA ALA A 65 1.47 -28.41 -7.34
C ALA A 65 2.85 -28.92 -7.81
N PHE A 66 3.75 -28.02 -8.22
CA PHE A 66 5.12 -28.37 -8.60
C PHE A 66 5.87 -29.03 -7.44
N ALA A 67 5.69 -28.53 -6.21
CA ALA A 67 6.35 -29.07 -5.02
C ALA A 67 5.87 -30.48 -4.62
N LYS A 68 4.77 -30.98 -5.19
CA LYS A 68 4.23 -32.32 -4.91
C LYS A 68 4.72 -33.39 -5.88
N GLN A 69 5.47 -33.01 -6.91
CA GLN A 69 5.98 -33.93 -7.91
C GLN A 69 7.18 -34.70 -7.35
N TYR A 70 7.30 -35.96 -7.75
CA TYR A 70 8.49 -36.73 -7.47
C TYR A 70 9.70 -36.09 -8.19
N ILE A 71 10.76 -35.85 -7.43
CA ILE A 71 12.01 -35.26 -7.91
C ILE A 71 13.07 -36.36 -7.89
N SER A 72 13.73 -36.60 -9.02
CA SER A 72 14.84 -37.57 -9.08
C SER A 72 16.08 -37.01 -8.36
N PRO A 73 17.00 -37.86 -7.89
CA PRO A 73 18.22 -37.40 -7.21
C PRO A 73 19.07 -36.46 -8.07
N GLY A 74 19.06 -36.63 -9.39
CA GLY A 74 19.75 -35.73 -10.31
C GLY A 74 19.09 -34.34 -10.40
N HIS A 75 17.76 -34.28 -10.31
CA HIS A 75 16.99 -33.04 -10.35
C HIS A 75 17.04 -32.31 -9.01
N GLU A 76 17.19 -33.00 -7.89
CA GLU A 76 17.38 -32.36 -6.58
C GLU A 76 18.62 -31.44 -6.55
N ARG A 77 19.68 -31.81 -7.30
CA ARG A 77 20.90 -31.00 -7.41
C ARG A 77 20.69 -29.64 -8.07
N SER A 78 19.66 -29.46 -8.90
CA SER A 78 19.35 -28.14 -9.48
C SER A 78 18.58 -27.23 -8.52
N LEU A 79 18.05 -27.78 -7.43
CA LEU A 79 17.30 -27.07 -6.40
C LEU A 79 18.15 -26.65 -5.19
N LEU A 80 19.48 -26.72 -5.32
CA LEU A 80 20.42 -26.27 -4.29
C LEU A 80 20.09 -24.84 -3.86
N GLY A 81 19.97 -24.62 -2.55
CA GLY A 81 19.63 -23.31 -1.97
C GLY A 81 18.14 -23.06 -1.74
N GLN A 82 17.22 -23.86 -2.31
CA GLN A 82 15.78 -23.73 -2.04
C GLN A 82 15.41 -24.10 -0.59
N HIS A 83 16.11 -25.07 -0.01
CA HIS A 83 15.92 -25.51 1.37
C HIS A 83 16.81 -24.78 2.38
N SER A 84 17.71 -23.92 1.89
CA SER A 84 18.58 -23.15 2.76
C SER A 84 17.77 -22.01 3.39
N PRO A 85 17.97 -21.71 4.68
CA PRO A 85 17.40 -20.50 5.29
C PRO A 85 17.77 -19.27 4.47
N GLY A 86 16.78 -18.41 4.21
CA GLY A 86 16.97 -17.17 3.46
C GLY A 86 17.98 -16.22 4.12
N ALA A 87 18.49 -15.26 3.36
CA ALA A 87 19.32 -14.19 3.92
C ALA A 87 18.57 -13.49 5.05
N GLY A 88 19.19 -13.40 6.23
CA GLY A 88 18.57 -12.82 7.44
C GLY A 88 17.72 -13.78 8.27
N ALA A 89 17.49 -15.03 7.83
CA ALA A 89 16.85 -16.04 8.66
C ALA A 89 17.75 -16.50 9.83
N TYR A 90 19.07 -16.34 9.66
CA TYR A 90 20.04 -16.64 10.71
C TYR A 90 20.06 -15.51 11.76
N GLN A 91 19.68 -15.83 13.00
CA GLN A 91 19.91 -14.95 14.14
C GLN A 91 21.40 -14.98 14.50
N GLN A 92 22.17 -14.04 13.97
CA GLN A 92 23.56 -13.87 14.36
C GLN A 92 23.63 -13.07 15.66
N PRO A 93 24.30 -13.58 16.71
CA PRO A 93 24.53 -12.78 17.91
C PRO A 93 25.43 -11.58 17.59
N SER A 94 25.33 -10.52 18.40
CA SER A 94 26.22 -9.35 18.30
C SER A 94 27.69 -9.78 18.30
N GLY A 95 28.48 -9.25 17.36
CA GLY A 95 29.93 -9.47 17.31
C GLY A 95 30.72 -8.75 18.42
N ILE A 96 30.05 -7.90 19.20
CA ILE A 96 30.67 -7.11 20.29
C ILE A 96 30.11 -7.59 21.63
N GLY A 97 31.00 -7.87 22.58
CA GLY A 97 30.66 -8.24 23.94
C GLY A 97 30.84 -9.73 24.22
N ILE A 98 29.74 -10.43 24.53
CA ILE A 98 29.77 -11.83 24.96
C ILE A 98 30.10 -12.73 23.77
N GLN A 99 31.10 -13.60 23.93
CA GLN A 99 31.46 -14.62 22.94
C GLN A 99 30.52 -15.83 23.06
N THR A 100 29.34 -15.75 22.44
CA THR A 100 28.25 -16.75 22.58
C THR A 100 28.64 -18.15 22.12
N MET A 101 29.54 -18.27 21.12
CA MET A 101 29.97 -19.54 20.53
C MET A 101 31.31 -20.05 21.11
N SER A 102 31.92 -19.31 22.04
CA SER A 102 33.22 -19.66 22.62
C SER A 102 33.03 -20.33 23.97
N LYS A 103 33.80 -21.40 24.22
CA LYS A 103 33.90 -22.00 25.57
C LYS A 103 34.82 -21.21 26.50
N LYS A 104 35.51 -20.19 26.00
CA LYS A 104 36.44 -19.36 26.77
C LYS A 104 35.68 -18.22 27.44
N ARG A 105 36.20 -17.74 28.58
CA ARG A 105 35.62 -16.59 29.28
C ARG A 105 35.75 -15.33 28.43
N THR A 106 34.69 -14.52 28.45
CA THR A 106 34.66 -13.20 27.83
C THR A 106 35.45 -12.20 28.66
N SER A 107 36.06 -11.20 28.02
CA SER A 107 36.77 -10.13 28.72
C SER A 107 35.82 -9.32 29.63
N ALA A 108 36.38 -8.66 30.63
CA ALA A 108 35.61 -7.80 31.53
C ALA A 108 34.94 -6.67 30.74
N ASN A 109 33.65 -6.42 31.04
CA ASN A 109 32.88 -5.36 30.39
C ASN A 109 32.87 -4.12 31.30
N THR A 110 33.51 -3.05 30.86
CA THR A 110 33.50 -1.76 31.58
C THR A 110 32.30 -0.95 31.12
N LYS A 111 31.46 -0.52 32.05
CA LYS A 111 30.33 0.37 31.79
C LYS A 111 30.54 1.70 32.52
N PHE A 112 30.11 2.80 31.91
CA PHE A 112 29.95 4.04 32.64
C PHE A 112 28.82 3.88 33.67
N GLY A 113 29.05 4.35 34.89
CA GLY A 113 28.00 4.36 35.91
C GLY A 113 26.80 5.18 35.43
N SER A 114 25.59 4.71 35.72
CA SER A 114 24.34 5.42 35.38
C SER A 114 23.98 6.51 36.38
N GLY A 115 24.98 7.04 37.10
CA GLY A 115 24.78 8.07 38.11
C GLY A 115 24.39 9.39 37.46
N ASP A 116 23.36 10.04 37.99
CA ASP A 116 22.98 11.38 37.57
C ASP A 116 24.06 12.38 38.01
N ARG A 117 24.69 13.04 37.03
CA ARG A 117 25.80 13.99 37.22
C ARG A 117 25.45 15.13 38.18
N PHE A 118 24.17 15.48 38.29
CA PHE A 118 23.69 16.59 39.11
C PHE A 118 22.85 16.13 40.31
N SER A 119 23.01 14.88 40.74
CA SER A 119 22.27 14.31 41.88
C SER A 119 22.42 15.11 43.18
N GLU A 120 23.53 15.86 43.35
CA GLU A 120 23.78 16.74 44.51
C GLU A 120 22.98 18.06 44.44
N ILE A 121 22.80 18.59 43.24
CA ILE A 121 22.15 19.90 43.00
C ILE A 121 20.63 19.72 42.83
N LYS A 122 20.20 18.53 42.38
CA LYS A 122 18.79 18.26 42.15
C LYS A 122 18.04 18.22 43.48
N PRO A 123 16.93 18.96 43.59
CA PRO A 123 16.09 18.90 44.78
C PRO A 123 15.54 17.47 44.89
N ARG A 124 15.86 16.79 45.99
CA ARG A 124 15.41 15.41 46.28
C ARG A 124 13.88 15.25 46.33
N SER A 125 13.14 16.35 46.40
CA SER A 125 11.68 16.39 46.34
C SER A 125 11.19 17.58 45.51
N LYS A 126 10.00 17.45 44.91
CA LYS A 126 9.35 18.52 44.14
C LYS A 126 9.07 19.78 44.99
N GLU A 127 8.93 19.62 46.31
CA GLU A 127 8.74 20.74 47.25
C GLU A 127 10.01 21.58 47.40
N ARG A 128 11.17 20.94 47.49
CA ARG A 128 12.45 21.64 47.67
C ARG A 128 12.89 22.41 46.41
N ALA A 129 12.36 22.03 45.24
CA ALA A 129 12.54 22.77 43.99
C ALA A 129 11.92 24.18 44.03
N LYS A 130 10.89 24.40 44.86
CA LYS A 130 10.21 25.70 45.02
C LYS A 130 10.87 26.63 46.06
N ILE A 131 11.82 26.13 46.85
CA ILE A 131 12.43 26.89 47.96
C ILE A 131 13.65 27.71 47.50
N ASN A 132 14.30 27.32 46.38
CA ASN A 132 15.45 28.05 45.83
C ASN A 132 15.05 29.15 44.82
N LEU A 133 13.91 29.82 45.02
CA LEU A 133 13.63 31.08 44.34
C LEU A 133 14.22 32.23 45.17
N GLY A 134 15.54 32.40 45.08
CA GLY A 134 16.13 33.71 45.36
C GLY A 134 15.44 34.77 44.49
N PRO A 135 15.41 36.04 44.92
CA PRO A 135 14.71 37.10 44.20
C PRO A 135 15.09 37.05 42.71
N GLY A 136 14.07 36.95 41.85
CA GLY A 136 14.26 36.93 40.40
C GLY A 136 14.97 38.21 39.94
N PRO A 137 15.67 38.18 38.79
CA PRO A 137 16.30 39.37 38.26
C PRO A 137 15.24 40.48 38.09
N GLY A 138 15.36 41.56 38.88
CA GLY A 138 14.36 42.65 38.97
C GLY A 138 13.69 42.85 40.33
N SER A 139 13.92 41.98 41.32
CA SER A 139 13.34 42.11 42.69
C SER A 139 14.10 43.03 43.65
N TYR A 140 15.18 43.68 43.21
CA TYR A 140 15.90 44.66 44.01
C TYR A 140 15.39 46.06 43.66
N VAL A 141 14.68 46.69 44.60
CA VAL A 141 14.33 48.11 44.52
C VAL A 141 15.47 48.88 45.19
N VAL A 142 16.06 49.84 44.46
CA VAL A 142 17.02 50.82 45.00
C VAL A 142 16.26 51.94 45.69
#